data_AF-A0A821G258-F1
#
_entry.id   AF-A0A821G258-F1
#
_cell.length_a   1.000
_cell.length_b   1.000
_cell.length_c   1.000
_cell.angle_alpha   90.00
_cell.angle_beta   90.00
_cell.angle_gamma   90.00
#
_symmetry.space_group_name_H-M   'P 1'
#
loop_
_entity.id
_entity.type
_entity.pdbx_description
1 polymer ?
#
loop_
_entity_poly.entity_id
_entity_poly.type
_entity_poly.pdbx_seq_one_letter_code
_entity_poly.pdbx_strand_id
1 'polypeptide(L)'
;MGRKAVSIDTKKGIILLRGTDMSQHGISRKLNVSRHCVRQTIRKFNKLHTTPTKCGAGRRSKVTRRQKCAIKVQQLRDYTLSLNDLVWYAQTSLNLNISRQTVSRILHEF
;
A
#
# COMPACT_ATOMS: atom_id res chain seq x y z
N MET A 1 -13.79 14.26 10.56
CA MET A 1 -14.55 13.60 9.47
C MET A 1 -13.57 13.02 8.45
N GLY A 2 -13.40 11.69 8.41
CA GLY A 2 -12.47 11.04 7.46
C GLY A 2 -13.03 11.06 6.04
N ARG A 3 -12.23 11.52 5.06
CA ARG A 3 -12.61 11.47 3.64
C ARG A 3 -12.61 10.01 3.17
N LYS A 4 -13.80 9.42 2.98
CA LYS A 4 -13.96 8.08 2.41
C LYS A 4 -13.89 8.15 0.89
N ALA A 5 -13.17 7.21 0.28
CA ALA A 5 -13.16 7.09 -1.17
C ALA A 5 -14.54 6.64 -1.67
N VAL A 6 -14.94 7.14 -2.84
CA VAL A 6 -16.13 6.65 -3.54
C VAL A 6 -16.00 5.15 -3.79
N SER A 7 -17.10 4.42 -3.61
CA SER A 7 -17.16 2.97 -3.76
C SER A 7 -16.69 2.53 -5.15
N ILE A 8 -16.23 1.28 -5.23
CA ILE A 8 -15.77 0.70 -6.50
C ILE A 8 -16.94 0.58 -7.48
N ASP A 9 -18.13 0.25 -7.00
CA ASP A 9 -19.32 0.06 -7.86
C ASP A 9 -19.77 1.37 -8.49
N THR A 10 -19.77 2.48 -7.75
CA THR A 10 -20.06 3.79 -8.32
C THR A 10 -19.02 4.18 -9.38
N LYS A 11 -17.74 3.84 -9.19
CA LYS A 11 -16.70 4.09 -10.21
C LYS A 11 -16.89 3.22 -11.45
N LYS A 12 -17.26 1.95 -11.29
CA LYS A 12 -17.62 1.07 -12.42
C LYS A 12 -18.82 1.62 -13.18
N GLY A 13 -19.86 2.07 -12.47
CA GLY A 13 -21.02 2.74 -13.04
C GLY A 13 -20.66 3.98 -13.86
N ILE A 14 -19.74 4.82 -13.36
CA ILE A 14 -19.22 5.98 -14.11
C ILE A 14 -18.56 5.55 -15.43
N ILE A 15 -17.73 4.49 -15.41
CA ILE A 15 -17.04 4.02 -16.62
C ILE A 15 -17.99 3.35 -17.60
N LEU A 16 -18.98 2.61 -17.12
CA LEU A 16 -20.02 2.01 -17.96
C LEU A 16 -20.82 3.10 -18.70
N LEU A 17 -21.30 4.12 -17.98
CA LEU A 17 -22.07 5.22 -18.57
C LEU A 17 -21.21 6.12 -19.48
N ARG A 18 -19.90 6.19 -19.25
CA ARG A 18 -18.97 6.88 -20.16
C ARG A 18 -18.88 6.18 -21.53
N GLY A 19 -19.16 4.89 -21.61
CA GLY A 19 -19.24 4.15 -22.88
C GLY A 19 -20.52 4.41 -23.68
N THR A 20 -21.40 5.30 -23.20
CA THR A 20 -22.66 5.68 -23.85
C THR A 20 -22.63 7.17 -24.22
N ASP A 21 -23.63 7.68 -24.93
CA ASP A 21 -23.76 9.10 -25.30
C ASP A 21 -24.13 10.05 -24.13
N MET A 22 -24.03 9.57 -22.88
CA MET A 22 -24.30 10.38 -21.71
C MET A 22 -23.17 11.38 -21.42
N SER A 23 -23.53 12.66 -21.30
CA SER A 23 -22.59 13.70 -20.85
C SER A 23 -22.14 13.47 -19.39
N GLN A 24 -20.95 13.97 -19.03
CA GLN A 24 -20.46 13.89 -17.64
C GLN A 24 -21.43 14.54 -16.64
N HIS A 25 -22.19 15.55 -17.07
CA HIS A 25 -23.22 16.15 -16.23
C HIS A 25 -24.40 15.19 -15.99
N GLY A 26 -24.85 14.49 -17.03
CA GLY A 26 -25.89 13.47 -16.92
C GLY A 26 -25.47 12.32 -16.01
N ILE A 27 -24.23 11.85 -16.14
CA ILE A 27 -23.66 10.80 -15.27
C ILE A 27 -23.66 11.24 -13.80
N SER A 28 -23.24 12.48 -13.53
CA SER A 28 -23.21 13.07 -12.19
C SER A 28 -24.59 13.10 -11.53
N ARG A 29 -25.64 13.49 -12.27
CA ARG A 29 -27.02 13.46 -11.78
C ARG A 29 -27.52 12.03 -11.56
N LYS A 30 -27.28 11.13 -12.52
CA LYS A 30 -27.77 9.74 -12.47
C LYS A 30 -27.17 8.93 -11.32
N LEU A 31 -25.89 9.13 -11.03
CA LEU A 31 -25.18 8.39 -9.98
C LEU A 31 -25.07 9.16 -8.65
N ASN A 32 -25.70 10.33 -8.55
CA ASN A 32 -25.64 11.23 -7.39
C ASN A 32 -24.19 11.45 -6.87
N VAL A 33 -23.28 11.78 -7.79
CA VAL A 33 -21.86 12.06 -7.48
C VAL A 33 -21.45 13.39 -8.07
N SER A 34 -20.47 14.05 -7.46
CA SER A 34 -19.98 15.33 -7.99
C SER A 34 -19.39 15.18 -9.39
N ARG A 35 -19.61 16.19 -10.24
CA ARG A 35 -19.03 16.24 -11.60
C ARG A 35 -17.50 16.14 -11.56
N HIS A 36 -16.87 16.69 -10.52
CA HIS A 36 -15.43 16.53 -10.30
C HIS A 36 -15.02 15.07 -10.12
N CYS A 37 -15.78 14.29 -9.34
CA CYS A 37 -15.52 12.86 -9.14
C CYS A 37 -15.64 12.08 -10.46
N VAL A 38 -16.68 12.35 -11.26
CA VAL A 38 -16.85 11.76 -12.60
C VAL A 38 -15.63 12.04 -13.47
N ARG A 39 -15.23 13.31 -13.58
CA ARG A 39 -14.06 13.73 -14.38
C ARG A 39 -12.77 13.04 -13.93
N GLN A 40 -12.51 12.98 -12.63
CA GLN A 40 -11.29 12.34 -12.10
C GLN A 40 -11.30 10.82 -12.32
N THR A 41 -12.46 10.18 -12.17
CA THR A 41 -12.60 8.74 -12.40
C THR A 41 -12.33 8.38 -13.86
N ILE A 42 -12.89 9.14 -14.81
CA ILE A 42 -12.64 8.98 -16.24
C ILE A 42 -11.16 9.24 -16.57
N ARG A 43 -10.59 10.35 -16.09
CA ARG A 43 -9.17 10.68 -16.32
C ARG A 43 -8.24 9.58 -15.79
N LYS A 44 -8.54 9.04 -14.61
CA LYS A 44 -7.77 7.96 -14.01
C LYS A 44 -7.89 6.67 -14.81
N PHE A 45 -9.11 6.31 -15.23
CA PHE A 45 -9.34 5.13 -16.05
C PHE A 45 -8.61 5.23 -17.40
N ASN A 46 -8.62 6.40 -18.05
CA ASN A 46 -7.87 6.60 -19.29
C ASN A 46 -6.35 6.46 -19.11
N LYS A 47 -5.82 6.80 -17.93
CA LYS A 47 -4.38 6.71 -17.66
C LYS A 47 -3.92 5.33 -17.18
N LEU A 48 -4.74 4.65 -16.38
CA LEU A 48 -4.34 3.45 -15.64
C LEU A 48 -5.18 2.22 -15.96
N HIS A 49 -6.17 2.34 -16.84
CA HIS A 49 -7.13 1.29 -17.22
C HIS A 49 -7.74 0.53 -16.03
N THR A 50 -7.88 1.20 -14.89
CA THR A 50 -8.31 0.59 -13.62
C THR A 50 -9.27 1.53 -12.87
N THR A 51 -10.32 0.95 -12.28
CA THR A 51 -11.31 1.66 -11.45
C THR A 51 -10.97 1.69 -9.94
N PRO A 52 -10.26 0.70 -9.35
CA PRO A 52 -9.92 0.76 -7.93
C PRO A 52 -9.05 1.97 -7.59
N THR A 53 -9.27 2.60 -6.44
CA THR A 53 -8.30 3.56 -5.89
C THR A 53 -7.01 2.79 -5.61
N LYS A 54 -5.84 3.31 -6.05
CA LYS A 54 -4.58 2.66 -5.66
C LYS A 54 -4.45 2.83 -4.15
N CYS A 55 -4.15 1.76 -3.43
CA CYS A 55 -3.72 1.89 -2.04
C CYS A 55 -2.56 2.88 -2.00
N GLY A 56 -2.59 3.81 -1.05
CA GLY A 56 -1.46 4.71 -0.83
C GLY A 56 -0.21 3.86 -0.66
N ALA A 57 0.89 4.23 -1.32
CA ALA A 57 2.18 3.63 -1.00
C ALA A 57 2.43 3.95 0.48
N GLY A 58 2.31 2.93 1.34
CA GLY A 58 2.55 3.09 2.77
C GLY A 58 3.95 3.65 3.01
N ARG A 59 4.21 4.08 4.25
CA ARG A 59 5.55 4.55 4.62
C ARG A 59 6.58 3.46 4.31
N ARG A 60 7.64 3.82 3.58
CA ARG A 60 8.76 2.90 3.33
C ARG A 60 9.30 2.39 4.66
N SER A 61 9.46 1.07 4.77
CA SER A 61 10.07 0.44 5.94
C SER A 61 11.47 0.99 6.17
N LYS A 62 11.84 1.22 7.44
CA LYS A 62 13.21 1.58 7.82
C LYS A 62 14.21 0.44 7.52
N VAL A 63 13.73 -0.80 7.50
CA VAL A 63 14.54 -1.99 7.23
C VAL A 63 14.25 -2.50 5.83
N THR A 64 15.30 -2.60 5.02
CA THR A 64 15.22 -3.12 3.64
C THR A 64 15.08 -4.64 3.62
N ARG A 65 14.61 -5.20 2.50
CA ARG A 65 14.49 -6.66 2.33
C ARG A 65 15.83 -7.38 2.51
N ARG A 66 16.93 -6.81 2.00
CA ARG A 66 18.28 -7.38 2.13
C ARG A 66 18.72 -7.47 3.59
N GLN A 67 18.48 -6.41 4.37
CA GLN A 67 18.81 -6.39 5.80
C GLN A 67 17.96 -7.38 6.59
N LYS A 68 16.67 -7.51 6.27
CA LYS A 68 15.80 -8.55 6.86
C LYS A 68 16.35 -9.95 6.60
N CYS A 69 16.77 -10.22 5.35
CA CYS A 69 17.39 -11.49 4.99
C CYS A 69 18.70 -11.72 5.76
N ALA A 70 19.55 -10.71 5.93
CA ALA A 70 20.80 -10.84 6.68
C ALA A 70 20.55 -11.23 8.15
N ILE A 71 19.59 -10.57 8.83
CA ILE A 71 19.19 -10.92 10.20
C ILE A 71 18.69 -12.38 10.27
N LYS A 72 17.86 -12.79 9.31
CA LYS A 72 17.36 -14.18 9.24
C LYS A 72 18.48 -15.18 9.01
N VAL A 73 19.40 -14.90 8.08
CA VAL A 73 20.55 -15.77 7.81
C VAL A 73 21.42 -15.90 9.06
N GLN A 74 21.60 -14.82 9.83
CA GLN A 74 22.36 -14.90 11.07
C GLN A 74 21.68 -15.82 12.10
N GLN A 75 20.35 -15.73 12.26
CA GLN A 75 19.60 -16.66 13.10
C GLN A 75 19.65 -18.11 12.59
N LEU A 76 19.64 -18.33 11.27
CA LEU A 76 19.73 -19.68 10.70
C LEU A 76 21.12 -20.29 10.84
N ARG A 77 22.17 -19.47 10.87
CA ARG A 77 23.54 -19.92 11.15
C ARG A 77 23.70 -20.35 12.61
N ASP A 78 23.02 -19.66 13.52
CA ASP A 78 23.04 -19.98 14.94
C ASP A 78 21.66 -19.77 15.56
N TYR A 79 20.95 -20.89 15.77
CA TYR A 79 19.60 -20.92 16.30
C TYR A 79 19.54 -20.64 17.81
N THR A 80 20.68 -20.58 18.49
CA THR A 80 20.75 -20.28 19.93
C THR A 80 20.76 -18.78 20.21
N LEU A 81 21.00 -17.95 19.19
CA LEU A 81 21.01 -16.49 19.32
C LEU A 81 19.68 -15.97 19.85
N SER A 82 19.77 -15.18 20.91
CA SER A 82 18.62 -14.47 21.46
C SER A 82 18.24 -13.29 20.55
N LEU A 83 17.03 -12.76 20.76
CA LEU A 83 16.61 -11.54 20.05
C LEU A 83 17.51 -10.34 20.36
N ASN A 84 18.13 -10.29 21.54
CA ASN A 84 19.05 -9.20 21.90
C ASN A 84 20.36 -9.29 21.10
N ASP A 85 20.85 -10.50 20.86
CA ASP A 85 22.06 -10.73 20.05
C ASP A 85 21.82 -10.33 18.58
N LEU A 86 20.62 -10.62 18.06
CA LEU A 86 20.23 -10.20 16.72
C LEU A 86 20.01 -8.68 16.61
N VAL A 87 19.55 -8.01 17.67
CA VAL A 87 19.51 -6.54 17.74
C VAL A 87 20.93 -5.98 17.72
N TRP A 88 21.82 -6.54 18.53
CA TRP A 88 23.22 -6.12 18.57
C TRP A 88 23.88 -6.30 17.21
N TYR A 89 23.70 -7.46 16.56
CA TYR A 89 24.15 -7.72 15.18
C TYR A 89 23.59 -6.69 14.19
N ALA A 90 22.30 -6.37 14.27
CA ALA A 90 21.70 -5.37 13.38
C ALA A 90 22.31 -3.97 13.59
N GLN A 91 22.61 -3.59 14.83
CA GLN A 91 23.23 -2.31 15.15
C GLN A 91 24.68 -2.24 14.68
N THR A 92 25.48 -3.28 14.93
CA THR A 92 26.93 -3.28 14.65
C THR A 92 27.26 -3.62 13.21
N SER A 93 26.64 -4.66 12.66
CA SER A 93 27.00 -5.21 11.34
C SER A 93 26.20 -4.58 10.21
N LEU A 94 24.96 -4.13 10.49
CA LEU A 94 24.06 -3.57 9.48
C LEU A 94 23.84 -2.06 9.64
N ASN A 95 24.44 -1.42 10.66
CA ASN A 95 24.24 -0.02 11.02
C ASN A 95 22.75 0.35 11.17
N LEU A 96 21.96 -0.56 11.76
CA LEU A 96 20.52 -0.40 11.96
C LEU A 96 20.17 -0.18 13.43
N ASN A 97 19.63 1.00 13.74
CA ASN A 97 19.01 1.24 15.04
C ASN A 97 17.56 0.75 15.04
N ILE A 98 17.36 -0.52 15.42
CA ILE A 98 16.05 -1.19 15.46
C ILE A 98 15.79 -1.83 16.82
N SER A 99 14.51 -1.89 17.21
CA SER A 99 14.10 -2.46 18.48
C SER A 99 14.01 -3.98 18.45
N ARG A 100 14.03 -4.62 19.63
CA ARG A 100 13.77 -6.05 19.80
C ARG A 100 12.45 -6.49 19.16
N GLN A 101 11.39 -5.70 19.30
CA GLN A 101 10.08 -6.00 18.69
C GLN A 101 10.16 -5.95 17.16
N THR A 102 10.99 -5.06 16.60
CA THR A 102 11.20 -4.98 15.15
C THR A 102 11.89 -6.24 14.64
N VAL A 103 12.93 -6.71 15.34
CA VAL A 103 13.61 -7.97 15.00
C VAL A 103 12.66 -9.15 15.10
N SER A 104 11.92 -9.29 16.20
CA SER A 104 10.92 -10.35 16.35
C SER A 104 9.89 -10.34 15.21
N ARG A 105 9.35 -9.17 14.86
CA ARG A 105 8.43 -9.05 13.72
C ARG A 105 9.08 -9.46 12.40
N ILE A 106 10.33 -9.09 12.16
CA ILE A 106 11.07 -9.51 10.96
C ILE A 106 11.17 -11.02 10.89
N LEU A 107 11.44 -11.70 12.01
CA LEU A 107 11.54 -13.16 12.04
C LEU A 107 10.19 -13.86 11.80
N HIS A 108 9.07 -13.25 12.25
CA HIS A 108 7.72 -13.76 12.00
C HIS A 108 7.18 -13.47 10.59
N GLU A 109 7.71 -12.46 9.89
CA GLU A 109 7.26 -12.07 8.54
C GLU A 109 7.73 -13.01 7.41
N PHE A 110 8.56 -14.01 7.70
CA PHE A 110 9.04 -15.00 6.73
C PHE A 110 8.57 -16.40 7.07
#